data_AF-A0A355D6Y3-F1
#
_entry.id   AF-A0A355D6Y3-F1
#
_cell.length_a   1.000
_cell.length_b   1.000
_cell.length_c   1.000
_cell.angle_alpha   90.00
_cell.angle_beta   90.00
_cell.angle_gamma   90.00
#
_symmetry.space_group_name_H-M   'P 1'
#
loop_
_entity.id
_entity.type
_entity.pdbx_description
1 polymer ?
#
loop_
_entity_poly.entity_id
_entity_poly.type
_entity_poly.pdbx_seq_one_letter_code
_entity_poly.pdbx_strand_id
1 'polypeptide(L)'
;NLKGEIIESNIVSRTKAYNISACNGKFEFGYTLGYQGYPYIKQPQYISYFYDKNNQFISSEKCLQFRKVIIPEGAVYVRFVFPQIDIASNLGYVGWISNFEPPTNMILRNCNISNNRSSGIAFCGGQQWTIENNIFENNGGQAPGYAIDFEDGWDLMQDIRVENNKFMGNKSGDIVTCAGDNIIFEGNEFTGMVYMWGRTTNYKFIKNIFKSNSVIYEYSSKIESKENQFINSNLRLQPRNTIVTERPYVYGETFINSSIDRMTEEDIIFNSIVTSDGTINVRIVGNLKDCSLKMKQCYLSAELNSCIIEDSVLTVLLNASMNGCIISKSIVRTHGNTGTIILNKCKIIDCNLLTQTWGSSTVLEIENNIIEMSSSSDDFIKLSAGKMKNLIFNNNEVNNSSSNSVLNMFDTTYSNPNGKVTLRENVFNQNSSPYIFSGTTIKKGLFEFNDIRNTINGNAKILNPIYFNNEYFVIYTE
;
A
#
# COMPACT_ATOMS: atom_id res chain seq x y z
N ASN A 1 54.24 11.38 11.88
CA ASN A 1 53.73 10.51 12.97
C ASN A 1 52.31 10.92 13.33
N LEU A 2 51.31 10.30 12.71
CA LEU A 2 49.93 10.40 13.19
C LEU A 2 49.76 9.36 14.29
N LYS A 3 49.52 9.81 15.52
CA LYS A 3 49.08 8.93 16.62
C LYS A 3 47.55 8.93 16.60
N GLY A 4 46.96 7.74 16.47
CA GLY A 4 45.52 7.59 16.65
C GLY A 4 45.15 7.70 18.13
N GLU A 5 44.03 8.33 18.42
CA GLU A 5 43.43 8.39 19.76
C GLU A 5 42.40 7.27 19.94
N ILE A 6 42.23 6.83 21.18
CA ILE A 6 41.20 5.84 21.54
C ILE A 6 39.87 6.59 21.64
N ILE A 7 38.87 6.14 20.87
CA ILE A 7 37.49 6.61 20.98
C ILE A 7 36.70 5.54 21.75
N GLU A 8 36.19 5.87 22.94
CA GLU A 8 35.25 5.00 23.65
C GLU A 8 33.93 4.89 22.86
N SER A 9 33.43 3.66 22.69
CA SER A 9 32.22 3.37 21.92
C SER A 9 31.15 2.78 22.84
N ASN A 10 30.09 3.56 23.06
CA ASN A 10 28.96 3.21 23.92
C ASN A 10 27.76 2.66 23.14
N ILE A 11 27.99 2.10 21.94
CA ILE A 11 26.93 1.70 21.00
C ILE A 11 26.91 0.20 20.70
N VAL A 12 27.88 -0.57 21.20
CA VAL A 12 28.05 -2.00 20.89
C VAL A 12 28.31 -2.82 22.14
N SER A 13 27.88 -4.08 22.09
CA SER A 13 28.24 -5.13 23.05
C SER A 13 29.24 -6.08 22.43
N ARG A 14 30.21 -6.57 23.23
CA ARG A 14 31.24 -7.51 22.76
C ARG A 14 31.31 -8.74 23.66
N THR A 15 31.51 -9.89 23.05
CA THR A 15 31.71 -11.13 23.80
C THR A 15 33.18 -11.35 24.19
N LYS A 16 33.40 -12.25 25.16
CA LYS A 16 34.70 -12.92 25.31
C LYS A 16 35.05 -13.73 24.06
N ALA A 17 36.30 -14.21 24.00
CA ALA A 17 36.72 -15.15 22.97
C ALA A 17 36.10 -16.54 23.19
N TYR A 18 35.58 -17.14 22.12
CA TYR A 18 35.07 -18.52 22.12
C TYR A 18 35.94 -19.37 21.20
N ASN A 19 36.30 -20.58 21.65
CA ASN A 19 37.04 -21.54 20.82
C ASN A 19 36.09 -22.17 19.80
N ILE A 20 36.42 -22.04 18.52
CA ILE A 20 35.63 -22.52 17.37
C ILE A 20 36.31 -23.67 16.62
N SER A 21 37.36 -24.26 17.19
CA SER A 21 38.11 -25.36 16.56
C SER A 21 37.24 -26.59 16.27
N ALA A 22 36.17 -26.79 17.06
CA ALA A 22 35.23 -27.89 16.89
C ALA A 22 34.15 -27.63 15.81
N CYS A 23 34.12 -26.44 15.21
CA CYS A 23 33.09 -26.05 14.25
C CYS A 23 33.38 -26.53 12.82
N ASN A 24 34.50 -27.21 12.55
CA ASN A 24 34.80 -27.81 11.24
C ASN A 24 34.75 -26.80 10.07
N GLY A 25 35.32 -25.62 10.24
CA GLY A 25 35.52 -24.63 9.17
C GLY A 25 34.36 -23.64 8.93
N LYS A 26 33.20 -23.82 9.58
CA LYS A 26 32.09 -22.84 9.53
C LYS A 26 31.22 -22.91 10.77
N PHE A 27 30.51 -21.85 11.09
CA PHE A 27 29.49 -21.85 12.16
C PHE A 27 28.33 -20.92 11.79
N GLU A 28 27.27 -20.95 12.57
CA GLU A 28 26.25 -19.91 12.60
C GLU A 28 26.08 -19.43 14.04
N PHE A 29 25.55 -18.22 14.19
CA PHE A 29 25.21 -17.67 15.50
C PHE A 29 23.74 -17.28 15.52
N GLY A 30 23.00 -17.66 16.56
CA GLY A 30 21.60 -17.27 16.72
C GLY A 30 20.95 -17.90 17.95
N TYR A 31 19.72 -17.48 18.26
CA TYR A 31 18.92 -18.09 19.32
C TYR A 31 18.07 -19.24 18.76
N THR A 32 18.44 -20.49 19.06
CA THR A 32 17.87 -21.69 18.41
C THR A 32 16.84 -22.45 19.26
N LEU A 33 16.48 -21.92 20.45
CA LEU A 33 15.44 -22.53 21.28
C LEU A 33 14.03 -21.98 20.96
N GLY A 34 13.01 -22.78 21.26
CA GLY A 34 11.60 -22.42 21.05
C GLY A 34 11.32 -22.00 19.60
N TYR A 35 10.61 -20.89 19.42
CA TYR A 35 10.32 -20.30 18.11
C TYR A 35 11.46 -19.40 17.56
N GLN A 36 12.69 -19.62 18.03
CA GLN A 36 13.92 -18.94 17.59
C GLN A 36 13.85 -17.39 17.65
N GLY A 37 14.57 -16.71 16.75
CA GLY A 37 14.48 -15.28 16.50
C GLY A 37 15.42 -14.41 17.31
N TYR A 38 14.92 -13.23 17.64
CA TYR A 38 15.71 -12.13 18.22
C TYR A 38 15.26 -11.80 19.66
N PRO A 39 15.16 -12.76 20.60
CA PRO A 39 14.64 -12.48 21.95
C PRO A 39 15.59 -11.62 22.78
N TYR A 40 16.92 -11.75 22.58
CA TYR A 40 17.92 -11.01 23.35
C TYR A 40 18.75 -10.07 22.47
N ILE A 41 19.26 -10.57 21.35
CA ILE A 41 20.01 -9.79 20.37
C ILE A 41 19.04 -9.39 19.27
N LYS A 42 18.55 -8.15 19.36
CA LYS A 42 17.41 -7.66 18.57
C LYS A 42 17.75 -7.44 17.10
N GLN A 43 19.00 -7.10 16.83
CA GLN A 43 19.48 -6.81 15.49
C GLN A 43 19.97 -8.10 14.81
N PRO A 44 19.51 -8.43 13.59
CA PRO A 44 20.02 -9.57 12.84
C PRO A 44 21.53 -9.45 12.55
N GLN A 45 22.05 -8.24 12.39
CA GLN A 45 23.45 -7.98 12.04
C GLN A 45 24.38 -8.06 13.25
N TYR A 46 25.57 -8.64 13.05
CA TYR A 46 26.69 -8.61 14.00
C TYR A 46 28.03 -8.68 13.28
N ILE A 47 29.14 -8.57 14.00
CA ILE A 47 30.48 -8.73 13.44
C ILE A 47 31.22 -9.84 14.17
N SER A 48 31.81 -10.77 13.43
CA SER A 48 32.74 -11.78 13.94
C SER A 48 34.17 -11.28 13.81
N TYR A 49 34.98 -11.34 14.87
CA TYR A 49 36.41 -11.08 14.86
C TYR A 49 37.16 -12.38 15.14
N PHE A 50 38.01 -12.80 14.21
CA PHE A 50 38.74 -14.07 14.23
C PHE A 50 40.17 -13.90 14.71
N TYR A 51 40.65 -14.87 15.48
CA TYR A 51 41.98 -14.88 16.07
C TYR A 51 42.62 -16.26 15.95
N ASP A 52 43.95 -16.29 15.83
CA ASP A 52 44.74 -17.52 15.80
C ASP A 52 44.89 -18.17 17.20
N LYS A 53 45.62 -19.29 17.28
CA LYS A 53 45.92 -19.99 18.54
C LYS A 53 46.69 -19.15 19.58
N ASN A 54 47.36 -18.07 19.14
CA ASN A 54 48.12 -17.15 19.98
C ASN A 54 47.33 -15.87 20.30
N ASN A 55 46.01 -15.83 20.01
CA ASN A 55 45.14 -14.67 20.13
C ASN A 55 45.54 -13.46 19.24
N GLN A 56 46.31 -13.68 18.17
CA GLN A 56 46.59 -12.65 17.18
C GLN A 56 45.39 -12.51 16.23
N PHE A 57 45.00 -11.27 15.94
CA PHE A 57 43.89 -10.98 15.03
C PHE A 57 44.20 -11.46 13.62
N ILE A 58 43.24 -12.13 12.99
CA ILE A 58 43.32 -12.59 11.59
C ILE A 58 42.47 -11.71 10.70
N SER A 59 41.16 -11.66 10.95
CA SER A 59 40.20 -10.94 10.13
C SER A 59 38.90 -10.68 10.88
N SER A 60 38.03 -9.87 10.29
CA SER A 60 36.66 -9.66 10.77
C SER A 60 35.65 -9.78 9.63
N GLU A 61 34.46 -10.25 9.94
CA GLU A 61 33.39 -10.45 8.98
C GLU A 61 32.07 -9.85 9.49
N LYS A 62 31.34 -9.15 8.62
CA LYS A 62 29.97 -8.71 8.91
C LYS A 62 29.05 -9.89 8.67
N CYS A 63 28.28 -10.24 9.68
CA CYS A 63 27.48 -11.46 9.70
C CYS A 63 26.00 -11.15 9.96
N LEU A 64 25.16 -12.12 9.66
CA LEU A 64 23.74 -12.14 10.04
C LEU A 64 23.47 -13.35 10.92
N GLN A 65 22.60 -13.19 11.92
CA GLN A 65 22.15 -14.30 12.74
C GLN A 65 21.53 -15.38 11.85
N PHE A 66 21.66 -16.64 12.24
CA PHE A 66 21.16 -17.83 11.52
C PHE A 66 21.79 -18.09 10.14
N ARG A 67 22.76 -17.28 9.69
CA ARG A 67 23.56 -17.53 8.48
C ARG A 67 24.90 -18.16 8.81
N LYS A 68 25.39 -19.01 7.89
CA LYS A 68 26.73 -19.58 7.96
C LYS A 68 27.80 -18.51 7.77
N VAL A 69 28.82 -18.61 8.61
CA VAL A 69 30.05 -17.80 8.60
C VAL A 69 31.22 -18.76 8.38
N ILE A 70 32.05 -18.48 7.38
CA ILE A 70 33.23 -19.28 7.09
C ILE A 70 34.34 -18.90 8.07
N ILE A 71 34.95 -19.91 8.68
CA ILE A 71 36.07 -19.70 9.60
C ILE A 71 37.33 -19.47 8.75
N PRO A 72 38.02 -18.32 8.88
CA PRO A 72 39.26 -18.05 8.16
C PRO A 72 40.33 -19.09 8.49
N GLU A 73 41.22 -19.36 7.54
CA GLU A 73 42.34 -20.28 7.75
C GLU A 73 43.19 -19.86 8.96
N GLY A 74 43.52 -20.83 9.82
CA GLY A 74 44.30 -20.61 11.05
C GLY A 74 43.52 -20.02 12.23
N ALA A 75 42.23 -19.67 12.07
CA ALA A 75 41.43 -19.14 13.17
C ALA A 75 41.03 -20.25 14.17
N VAL A 76 41.24 -19.97 15.45
CA VAL A 76 40.93 -20.85 16.60
C VAL A 76 39.89 -20.20 17.51
N TYR A 77 39.90 -18.87 17.61
CA TYR A 77 38.98 -18.13 18.47
C TYR A 77 38.16 -17.10 17.70
N VAL A 78 36.93 -16.86 18.15
CA VAL A 78 36.06 -15.77 17.66
C VAL A 78 35.56 -14.89 18.80
N ARG A 79 35.38 -13.60 18.52
CA ARG A 79 34.62 -12.66 19.36
C ARG A 79 33.51 -12.03 18.53
N PHE A 80 32.33 -11.87 19.11
CA PHE A 80 31.22 -11.18 18.45
C PHE A 80 31.09 -9.76 18.95
N VAL A 81 30.71 -8.86 18.04
CA VAL A 81 30.31 -7.48 18.33
C VAL A 81 28.90 -7.27 17.79
N PHE A 82 27.99 -6.84 18.67
CA PHE A 82 26.59 -6.60 18.36
C PHE A 82 26.30 -5.09 18.39
N PRO A 83 25.53 -4.55 17.43
CA PRO A 83 25.06 -3.16 17.43
C PRO A 83 23.92 -2.97 18.44
N GLN A 84 24.18 -3.30 19.69
CA GLN A 84 23.26 -3.23 20.81
C GLN A 84 24.05 -3.06 22.11
N ILE A 85 23.64 -2.12 22.96
CA ILE A 85 24.35 -1.76 24.19
C ILE A 85 24.03 -2.76 25.29
N ASP A 86 22.75 -3.00 25.54
CA ASP A 86 22.29 -3.86 26.63
C ASP A 86 21.79 -5.20 26.11
N ILE A 87 22.56 -6.27 26.35
CA ILE A 87 22.13 -7.65 26.08
C ILE A 87 21.95 -8.35 27.41
N ALA A 88 20.74 -8.29 27.96
CA ALA A 88 20.39 -8.97 29.19
C ALA A 88 19.57 -10.23 28.89
N SER A 89 19.96 -11.34 29.52
CA SER A 89 19.19 -12.58 29.54
C SER A 89 19.07 -13.08 30.97
N ASN A 90 17.86 -13.49 31.35
CA ASN A 90 17.59 -14.16 32.63
C ASN A 90 18.00 -15.65 32.62
N LEU A 91 18.42 -16.18 31.48
CA LEU A 91 18.79 -17.60 31.32
C LEU A 91 20.31 -17.83 31.34
N GLY A 92 21.11 -16.75 31.39
CA GLY A 92 22.58 -16.82 31.37
C GLY A 92 23.20 -17.01 29.97
N TYR A 93 22.38 -17.01 28.92
CA TYR A 93 22.82 -17.08 27.52
C TYR A 93 21.92 -16.23 26.62
N VAL A 94 22.46 -15.82 25.49
CA VAL A 94 21.79 -14.89 24.54
C VAL A 94 21.71 -15.44 23.11
N GLY A 95 22.39 -16.58 22.86
CA GLY A 95 22.47 -17.27 21.58
C GLY A 95 23.49 -18.40 21.63
N TRP A 96 23.60 -19.18 20.55
CA TRP A 96 24.52 -20.31 20.40
C TRP A 96 25.40 -20.14 19.17
N ILE A 97 26.63 -20.64 19.27
CA ILE A 97 27.44 -20.98 18.12
C ILE A 97 27.09 -22.42 17.76
N SER A 98 26.45 -22.64 16.63
CA SER A 98 26.13 -23.97 16.12
C SER A 98 26.83 -24.21 14.78
N ASN A 99 27.03 -25.48 14.44
CA ASN A 99 27.30 -25.87 13.07
C ASN A 99 26.28 -26.93 12.62
N PHE A 100 24.99 -26.63 12.81
CA PHE A 100 23.90 -27.45 12.31
C PHE A 100 23.91 -27.45 10.77
N GLU A 101 23.69 -28.58 10.13
CA GLU A 101 23.61 -28.65 8.66
C GLU A 101 22.13 -28.74 8.24
N PRO A 102 21.45 -27.62 7.96
CA PRO A 102 20.11 -27.65 7.40
C PRO A 102 20.13 -28.24 5.98
N PRO A 103 18.98 -28.69 5.45
CA PRO A 103 18.87 -28.96 4.02
C PRO A 103 19.23 -27.71 3.23
N THR A 104 20.26 -27.80 2.39
CA THR A 104 20.72 -26.70 1.54
C THR A 104 20.81 -27.12 0.09
N ASN A 105 20.65 -26.18 -0.84
CA ASN A 105 20.72 -26.43 -2.29
C ASN A 105 19.73 -27.51 -2.76
N MET A 106 18.52 -27.46 -2.21
CA MET A 106 17.46 -28.42 -2.53
C MET A 106 16.63 -27.93 -3.70
N ILE A 107 16.26 -28.84 -4.60
CA ILE A 107 15.38 -28.54 -5.74
C ILE A 107 14.20 -29.51 -5.73
N LEU A 108 12.99 -28.96 -5.67
CA LEU A 108 11.73 -29.69 -5.85
C LEU A 108 11.06 -29.19 -7.13
N ARG A 109 10.94 -30.05 -8.14
CA ARG A 109 10.44 -29.62 -9.45
C ARG A 109 9.60 -30.64 -10.18
N ASN A 110 8.71 -30.16 -11.04
CA ASN A 110 7.88 -30.97 -11.94
C ASN A 110 7.06 -32.03 -11.19
N CYS A 111 6.61 -31.73 -9.98
CA CYS A 111 5.79 -32.63 -9.17
C CYS A 111 4.31 -32.20 -9.18
N ASN A 112 3.41 -33.18 -9.03
CA ASN A 112 2.04 -32.92 -8.60
C ASN A 112 1.91 -33.33 -7.11
N ILE A 113 1.61 -32.36 -6.26
CA ILE A 113 1.48 -32.50 -4.81
C ILE A 113 0.03 -32.26 -4.46
N SER A 114 -0.72 -33.35 -4.31
CA SER A 114 -2.17 -33.28 -4.25
C SER A 114 -2.81 -34.13 -3.15
N ASN A 115 -3.99 -33.70 -2.71
CA ASN A 115 -4.85 -34.44 -1.78
C ASN A 115 -4.14 -34.82 -0.45
N ASN A 116 -3.17 -34.02 -0.01
CA ASN A 116 -2.56 -34.20 1.29
C ASN A 116 -3.53 -33.78 2.40
N ARG A 117 -3.61 -34.57 3.48
CA ARG A 117 -4.54 -34.33 4.61
C ARG A 117 -4.32 -32.97 5.30
N SER A 118 -3.09 -32.46 5.27
CA SER A 118 -2.72 -31.16 5.88
C SER A 118 -2.06 -30.27 4.84
N SER A 119 -0.75 -30.09 4.84
CA SER A 119 -0.07 -29.24 3.86
C SER A 119 0.53 -30.03 2.70
N GLY A 120 0.72 -29.39 1.55
CA GLY A 120 1.52 -29.96 0.46
C GLY A 120 3.00 -30.04 0.84
N ILE A 121 3.52 -28.95 1.43
CA ILE A 121 4.84 -28.88 2.06
C ILE A 121 4.68 -28.18 3.42
N ALA A 122 5.13 -28.85 4.48
CA ALA A 122 5.44 -28.20 5.76
C ALA A 122 6.93 -27.92 5.78
N PHE A 123 7.31 -26.64 5.63
CA PHE A 123 8.70 -26.22 5.50
C PHE A 123 9.31 -25.96 6.88
N CYS A 124 10.06 -26.94 7.40
CA CYS A 124 10.61 -26.92 8.75
C CYS A 124 12.06 -26.41 8.85
N GLY A 125 12.50 -25.58 7.88
CA GLY A 125 13.85 -25.01 7.83
C GLY A 125 14.67 -25.49 6.65
N GLY A 126 15.66 -24.69 6.27
CA GLY A 126 16.45 -24.93 5.06
C GLY A 126 16.91 -23.64 4.42
N GLN A 127 17.99 -23.71 3.65
CA GLN A 127 18.55 -22.55 2.95
C GLN A 127 18.72 -22.85 1.47
N GLN A 128 18.56 -21.86 0.59
CA GLN A 128 18.83 -22.04 -0.85
C GLN A 128 17.97 -23.15 -1.48
N TRP A 129 16.67 -23.15 -1.16
CA TRP A 129 15.70 -24.05 -1.79
C TRP A 129 15.14 -23.43 -3.06
N THR A 130 14.92 -24.26 -4.08
CA THR A 130 14.15 -23.92 -5.29
C THR A 130 12.97 -24.87 -5.42
N ILE A 131 11.76 -24.32 -5.41
CA ILE A 131 10.49 -25.04 -5.58
C ILE A 131 9.89 -24.54 -6.89
N GLU A 132 10.02 -25.31 -7.98
CA GLU A 132 9.72 -24.81 -9.32
C GLU A 132 8.83 -25.74 -10.17
N ASN A 133 7.98 -25.16 -11.02
CA ASN A 133 7.20 -25.92 -12.01
C ASN A 133 6.35 -27.06 -11.41
N ASN A 134 5.87 -26.90 -10.17
CA ASN A 134 5.02 -27.88 -9.50
C ASN A 134 3.55 -27.49 -9.59
N ILE A 135 2.68 -28.47 -9.39
CA ILE A 135 1.25 -28.28 -9.16
C ILE A 135 0.96 -28.64 -7.71
N PHE A 136 0.32 -27.73 -6.98
CA PHE A 136 -0.21 -27.98 -5.65
C PHE A 136 -1.72 -27.89 -5.69
N GLU A 137 -2.41 -29.04 -5.56
CA GLU A 137 -3.86 -29.08 -5.71
C GLU A 137 -4.59 -29.82 -4.58
N ASN A 138 -5.71 -29.24 -4.12
CA ASN A 138 -6.61 -29.87 -3.17
C ASN A 138 -5.93 -30.37 -1.89
N ASN A 139 -4.87 -29.70 -1.43
CA ASN A 139 -4.25 -29.99 -0.15
C ASN A 139 -5.07 -29.38 0.99
N GLY A 140 -5.08 -30.05 2.13
CA GLY A 140 -5.79 -29.61 3.33
C GLY A 140 -6.76 -30.66 3.87
N GLY A 141 -7.52 -30.23 4.87
CA GLY A 141 -8.42 -31.10 5.64
C GLY A 141 -8.22 -30.93 7.13
N GLN A 142 -6.98 -30.73 7.54
CA GLN A 142 -6.55 -30.41 8.89
C GLN A 142 -5.54 -29.25 8.88
N ALA A 143 -5.44 -28.52 10.00
CA ALA A 143 -4.46 -27.46 10.16
C ALA A 143 -3.02 -27.98 9.99
N PRO A 144 -2.10 -27.16 9.43
CA PRO A 144 -2.33 -25.78 8.95
C PRO A 144 -3.03 -25.71 7.58
N GLY A 145 -2.90 -26.72 6.72
CA GLY A 145 -3.79 -26.91 5.55
C GLY A 145 -3.50 -26.03 4.33
N TYR A 146 -2.28 -25.48 4.22
CA TYR A 146 -1.83 -24.66 3.08
C TYR A 146 -1.12 -25.51 2.02
N ALA A 147 -0.96 -25.00 0.79
CA ALA A 147 -0.11 -25.68 -0.19
C ALA A 147 1.35 -25.74 0.28
N ILE A 148 1.88 -24.59 0.71
CA ILE A 148 3.18 -24.49 1.36
C ILE A 148 3.04 -23.66 2.63
N ASP A 149 3.51 -24.24 3.73
CA ASP A 149 3.52 -23.63 5.04
C ASP A 149 4.97 -23.44 5.52
N PHE A 150 5.42 -22.19 5.55
CA PHE A 150 6.73 -21.80 6.05
C PHE A 150 6.65 -21.39 7.53
N GLU A 151 6.62 -22.37 8.43
CA GLU A 151 6.44 -22.13 9.87
C GLU A 151 7.64 -22.59 10.72
N ASP A 152 7.86 -23.90 10.83
CA ASP A 152 8.70 -24.49 11.89
C ASP A 152 10.21 -24.23 11.76
N GLY A 153 10.67 -23.77 10.60
CA GLY A 153 12.08 -23.39 10.39
C GLY A 153 12.44 -22.01 10.94
N TRP A 154 11.46 -21.16 11.20
CA TRP A 154 11.63 -19.77 11.62
C TRP A 154 12.72 -19.01 10.83
N ASP A 155 13.65 -18.33 11.52
CA ASP A 155 14.71 -17.52 10.90
C ASP A 155 15.80 -18.36 10.19
N LEU A 156 15.77 -19.69 10.29
CA LEU A 156 16.62 -20.59 9.50
C LEU A 156 16.10 -20.81 8.08
N MET A 157 14.88 -20.36 7.75
CA MET A 157 14.32 -20.39 6.40
C MET A 157 14.87 -19.21 5.59
N GLN A 158 15.85 -19.45 4.73
CA GLN A 158 16.58 -18.36 4.06
C GLN A 158 16.84 -18.63 2.58
N ASP A 159 16.78 -17.58 1.78
CA ASP A 159 17.13 -17.62 0.35
C ASP A 159 16.32 -18.68 -0.42
N ILE A 160 15.00 -18.61 -0.31
CA ILE A 160 14.08 -19.60 -0.90
C ILE A 160 13.44 -19.02 -2.16
N ARG A 161 13.36 -19.83 -3.21
CA ARG A 161 12.70 -19.48 -4.48
C ARG A 161 11.52 -20.39 -4.73
N VAL A 162 10.37 -19.80 -5.02
CA VAL A 162 9.13 -20.48 -5.40
C VAL A 162 8.73 -19.94 -6.77
N GLU A 163 8.94 -20.74 -7.81
CA GLU A 163 8.95 -20.26 -9.19
C GLU A 163 8.03 -21.06 -10.12
N ASN A 164 7.19 -20.38 -10.90
CA ASN A 164 6.39 -21.01 -11.96
C ASN A 164 5.51 -22.18 -11.48
N ASN A 165 5.05 -22.15 -10.23
CA ASN A 165 4.15 -23.17 -9.69
C ASN A 165 2.69 -22.77 -9.90
N LYS A 166 1.81 -23.77 -9.90
CA LYS A 166 0.36 -23.57 -9.97
C LYS A 166 -0.30 -24.09 -8.69
N PHE A 167 -1.11 -23.25 -8.07
CA PHE A 167 -1.79 -23.55 -6.82
C PHE A 167 -3.31 -23.51 -6.99
N MET A 168 -4.01 -24.59 -6.63
CA MET A 168 -5.46 -24.66 -6.77
C MET A 168 -6.20 -25.48 -5.72
N GLY A 169 -7.32 -24.96 -5.23
CA GLY A 169 -8.23 -25.70 -4.35
C GLY A 169 -7.64 -26.08 -2.97
N ASN A 170 -6.55 -25.44 -2.55
CA ASN A 170 -5.96 -25.68 -1.23
C ASN A 170 -6.85 -25.07 -0.12
N LYS A 171 -7.16 -25.85 0.91
CA LYS A 171 -8.28 -25.57 1.83
C LYS A 171 -8.07 -24.31 2.68
N SER A 172 -6.88 -24.13 3.25
CA SER A 172 -6.59 -22.95 4.08
C SER A 172 -6.02 -21.80 3.24
N GLY A 173 -5.33 -22.10 2.14
CA GLY A 173 -4.69 -21.13 1.27
C GLY A 173 -3.53 -21.75 0.51
N ASP A 174 -2.87 -20.95 -0.33
CA ASP A 174 -1.74 -21.42 -1.12
C ASP A 174 -0.44 -21.25 -0.34
N ILE A 175 -0.19 -20.07 0.23
CA ILE A 175 1.05 -19.78 0.94
C ILE A 175 0.75 -19.17 2.31
N VAL A 176 1.45 -19.66 3.34
CA VAL A 176 1.63 -18.94 4.60
C VAL A 176 3.10 -18.92 4.97
N THR A 177 3.60 -17.77 5.46
CA THR A 177 4.94 -17.66 6.02
C THR A 177 4.91 -17.05 7.40
N CYS A 178 5.39 -17.75 8.43
CA CYS A 178 5.47 -17.25 9.80
C CYS A 178 6.78 -16.50 10.09
N ALA A 179 7.86 -16.80 9.36
CA ALA A 179 9.15 -16.11 9.38
C ALA A 179 10.01 -16.50 8.18
N GLY A 180 11.26 -16.05 8.17
CA GLY A 180 12.25 -16.36 7.15
C GLY A 180 12.80 -15.10 6.50
N ASP A 181 13.86 -15.23 5.71
CA ASP A 181 14.54 -14.10 5.08
C ASP A 181 14.79 -14.37 3.59
N ASN A 182 14.54 -13.36 2.76
CA ASN A 182 14.83 -13.40 1.32
C ASN A 182 14.09 -14.56 0.61
N ILE A 183 12.76 -14.57 0.71
CA ILE A 183 11.90 -15.53 0.00
C ILE A 183 11.33 -14.87 -1.25
N ILE A 184 11.53 -15.49 -2.41
CA ILE A 184 11.14 -14.95 -3.72
C ILE A 184 10.05 -15.84 -4.32
N PHE A 185 8.92 -15.23 -4.67
CA PHE A 185 7.83 -15.83 -5.41
C PHE A 185 7.79 -15.23 -6.81
N GLU A 186 8.11 -16.02 -7.84
CA GLU A 186 8.16 -15.53 -9.22
C GLU A 186 7.33 -16.38 -10.19
N GLY A 187 6.49 -15.73 -11.02
CA GLY A 187 5.78 -16.41 -12.12
C GLY A 187 4.73 -17.44 -11.68
N ASN A 188 4.30 -17.45 -10.42
CA ASN A 188 3.34 -18.43 -9.93
C ASN A 188 1.88 -18.01 -10.22
N GLU A 189 0.99 -19.00 -10.30
CA GLU A 189 -0.46 -18.80 -10.36
C GLU A 189 -1.11 -19.26 -9.04
N PHE A 190 -1.69 -18.31 -8.30
CA PHE A 190 -2.35 -18.52 -7.01
C PHE A 190 -3.86 -18.36 -7.12
N THR A 191 -4.61 -19.25 -6.48
CA THR A 191 -6.08 -19.18 -6.41
C THR A 191 -6.64 -19.24 -4.99
N GLY A 192 -5.82 -19.58 -4.01
CA GLY A 192 -6.12 -19.56 -2.58
C GLY A 192 -5.22 -18.56 -1.83
N MET A 193 -5.63 -18.15 -0.63
CA MET A 193 -4.98 -17.11 0.17
C MET A 193 -3.45 -17.18 0.18
N VAL A 194 -2.81 -16.01 0.08
CA VAL A 194 -1.37 -15.82 0.29
C VAL A 194 -1.18 -14.89 1.50
N TYR A 195 -0.55 -15.41 2.56
CA TYR A 195 -0.33 -14.67 3.80
C TYR A 195 1.16 -14.65 4.15
N MET A 196 1.75 -13.45 4.13
CA MET A 196 3.08 -13.20 4.66
C MET A 196 2.97 -12.57 6.04
N TRP A 197 3.38 -13.27 7.11
CA TRP A 197 3.49 -12.68 8.44
C TRP A 197 4.67 -11.74 8.52
N GLY A 198 4.55 -10.70 9.35
CA GLY A 198 5.54 -9.62 9.42
C GLY A 198 6.86 -10.01 10.08
N ARG A 199 7.12 -11.29 10.40
CA ARG A 199 8.46 -11.77 10.75
C ARG A 199 9.25 -12.21 9.52
N THR A 200 8.57 -12.46 8.40
CA THR A 200 9.23 -12.76 7.13
C THR A 200 9.82 -11.47 6.58
N THR A 201 11.12 -11.47 6.30
CA THR A 201 11.87 -10.29 5.87
C THR A 201 12.37 -10.40 4.44
N ASN A 202 12.52 -9.25 3.78
CA ASN A 202 13.13 -9.12 2.45
C ASN A 202 12.48 -10.01 1.36
N TYR A 203 11.18 -10.29 1.46
CA TYR A 203 10.48 -11.14 0.50
C TYR A 203 10.06 -10.37 -0.76
N LYS A 204 9.84 -11.13 -1.84
CA LYS A 204 9.49 -10.59 -3.16
C LYS A 204 8.37 -11.35 -3.84
N PHE A 205 7.48 -10.62 -4.52
CA PHE A 205 6.48 -11.14 -5.44
C PHE A 205 6.67 -10.52 -6.83
N ILE A 206 7.05 -11.34 -7.80
CA ILE A 206 7.42 -10.88 -9.15
C ILE A 206 6.58 -11.64 -10.19
N LYS A 207 5.83 -10.92 -11.04
CA LYS A 207 5.13 -11.51 -12.20
C LYS A 207 4.20 -12.68 -11.86
N ASN A 208 3.62 -12.69 -10.66
CA ASN A 208 2.64 -13.70 -10.26
C ASN A 208 1.24 -13.32 -10.73
N ILE A 209 0.35 -14.31 -10.78
CA ILE A 209 -1.07 -14.12 -11.07
C ILE A 209 -1.87 -14.59 -9.86
N PHE A 210 -2.61 -13.68 -9.25
CA PHE A 210 -3.53 -13.95 -8.15
C PHE A 210 -4.97 -13.91 -8.66
N LYS A 211 -5.71 -15.01 -8.54
CA LYS A 211 -7.11 -15.12 -9.00
C LYS A 211 -8.03 -15.43 -7.84
N SER A 212 -9.07 -14.62 -7.63
CA SER A 212 -10.06 -14.83 -6.57
C SER A 212 -9.42 -14.97 -5.16
N ASN A 213 -8.37 -14.19 -4.91
CA ASN A 213 -7.44 -14.39 -3.81
C ASN A 213 -7.55 -13.31 -2.73
N SER A 214 -7.12 -13.63 -1.51
CA SER A 214 -6.78 -12.65 -0.47
C SER A 214 -5.27 -12.66 -0.26
N VAL A 215 -4.61 -11.57 -0.65
CA VAL A 215 -3.17 -11.41 -0.57
C VAL A 215 -2.84 -10.44 0.56
N ILE A 216 -2.14 -10.93 1.57
CA ILE A 216 -1.79 -10.17 2.77
C ILE A 216 -0.29 -10.10 2.89
N TYR A 217 0.23 -8.89 2.70
CA TYR A 217 1.63 -8.55 2.95
C TYR A 217 1.70 -7.86 4.30
N GLU A 218 1.90 -8.64 5.36
CA GLU A 218 2.38 -8.07 6.61
C GLU A 218 3.90 -7.86 6.49
N TYR A 219 4.37 -6.65 6.81
CA TYR A 219 5.77 -6.30 6.60
C TYR A 219 6.39 -5.61 7.82
N SER A 220 7.67 -5.91 8.05
CA SER A 220 8.55 -5.26 9.03
C SER A 220 9.89 -4.83 8.42
N SER A 221 10.10 -5.13 7.15
CA SER A 221 11.26 -4.80 6.34
C SER A 221 10.80 -4.43 4.93
N LYS A 222 11.74 -4.01 4.08
CA LYS A 222 11.43 -3.68 2.70
C LYS A 222 10.95 -4.93 1.96
N ILE A 223 9.78 -4.80 1.33
CA ILE A 223 9.23 -5.83 0.42
C ILE A 223 9.27 -5.31 -1.01
N GLU A 224 9.39 -6.20 -1.98
CA GLU A 224 9.26 -5.86 -3.40
C GLU A 224 8.08 -6.64 -4.00
N SER A 225 7.07 -5.93 -4.50
CA SER A 225 5.98 -6.52 -5.28
C SER A 225 5.97 -5.84 -6.64
N LYS A 226 6.13 -6.61 -7.71
CA LYS A 226 6.17 -6.05 -9.05
C LYS A 226 5.53 -6.89 -10.14
N GLU A 227 4.91 -6.20 -11.07
CA GLU A 227 4.42 -6.77 -12.33
C GLU A 227 3.46 -7.96 -12.12
N ASN A 228 2.81 -8.07 -10.95
CA ASN A 228 1.84 -9.09 -10.68
C ASN A 228 0.46 -8.67 -11.21
N GLN A 229 -0.38 -9.67 -11.43
CA GLN A 229 -1.77 -9.49 -11.83
C GLN A 229 -2.69 -9.94 -10.71
N PHE A 230 -3.53 -9.05 -10.23
CA PHE A 230 -4.59 -9.33 -9.27
C PHE A 230 -5.92 -9.33 -10.03
N ILE A 231 -6.59 -10.48 -10.05
CA ILE A 231 -7.85 -10.68 -10.76
C ILE A 231 -8.89 -11.13 -9.74
N ASN A 232 -9.98 -10.37 -9.58
CA ASN A 232 -11.02 -10.65 -8.58
C ASN A 232 -10.45 -10.85 -7.15
N SER A 233 -9.37 -10.15 -6.83
CA SER A 233 -8.58 -10.40 -5.62
C SER A 233 -8.54 -9.16 -4.72
N ASN A 234 -8.05 -9.34 -3.50
CA ASN A 234 -7.87 -8.23 -2.56
C ASN A 234 -6.42 -8.21 -2.07
N LEU A 235 -5.79 -7.03 -2.12
CA LEU A 235 -4.46 -6.78 -1.57
C LEU A 235 -4.57 -6.01 -0.25
N ARG A 236 -3.82 -6.47 0.76
CA ARG A 236 -3.62 -5.76 2.03
C ARG A 236 -2.14 -5.57 2.31
N LEU A 237 -1.72 -4.31 2.39
CA LEU A 237 -0.42 -3.92 2.91
C LEU A 237 -0.60 -3.50 4.36
N GLN A 238 0.02 -4.22 5.29
CA GLN A 238 -0.09 -3.94 6.71
C GLN A 238 1.28 -3.98 7.40
N PRO A 239 1.73 -2.88 8.01
CA PRO A 239 2.93 -2.96 8.81
C PRO A 239 2.66 -3.79 10.05
N ARG A 240 3.64 -4.59 10.46
CA ARG A 240 3.59 -5.34 11.72
C ARG A 240 3.60 -4.44 12.94
N ASN A 241 4.40 -3.39 12.89
CA ASN A 241 4.64 -2.45 13.97
C ASN A 241 4.03 -1.09 13.62
N THR A 242 3.71 -0.29 14.64
CA THR A 242 3.23 1.08 14.45
C THR A 242 4.28 2.01 13.87
N ILE A 243 5.56 1.77 14.19
CA ILE A 243 6.70 2.49 13.62
C ILE A 243 7.23 1.69 12.44
N VAL A 244 7.24 2.31 11.26
CA VAL A 244 7.68 1.72 10.00
C VAL A 244 8.95 2.43 9.56
N THR A 245 10.06 1.69 9.49
CA THR A 245 11.35 2.22 9.03
C THR A 245 11.63 1.89 7.57
N GLU A 246 10.97 0.86 7.04
CA GLU A 246 11.12 0.36 5.68
C GLU A 246 9.74 0.12 5.11
N ARG A 247 9.50 0.60 3.88
CA ARG A 247 8.18 0.55 3.24
C ARG A 247 8.15 -0.42 2.07
N PRO A 248 6.97 -0.99 1.76
CA PRO A 248 6.77 -1.77 0.55
C PRO A 248 7.12 -0.97 -0.70
N TYR A 249 7.80 -1.63 -1.64
CA TYR A 249 8.00 -1.13 -2.99
C TYR A 249 7.08 -1.91 -3.94
N VAL A 250 5.89 -1.38 -4.20
CA VAL A 250 4.82 -2.03 -4.97
C VAL A 250 4.60 -1.29 -6.28
N TYR A 251 4.89 -1.93 -7.42
CA TYR A 251 4.92 -1.22 -8.71
C TYR A 251 4.63 -2.07 -9.95
N GLY A 252 4.12 -1.43 -11.00
CA GLY A 252 3.82 -2.15 -12.24
C GLY A 252 2.71 -3.17 -12.09
N GLU A 253 1.91 -3.10 -11.02
CA GLU A 253 0.87 -4.07 -10.73
C GLU A 253 -0.33 -3.84 -11.65
N THR A 254 -1.04 -4.92 -11.98
CA THR A 254 -2.30 -4.85 -12.72
C THR A 254 -3.43 -5.39 -11.85
N PHE A 255 -4.36 -4.51 -11.48
CA PHE A 255 -5.56 -4.86 -10.73
C PHE A 255 -6.76 -4.89 -11.67
N ILE A 256 -7.39 -6.06 -11.81
CA ILE A 256 -8.60 -6.28 -12.60
C ILE A 256 -9.68 -6.74 -11.64
N ASN A 257 -10.73 -5.94 -11.50
CA ASN A 257 -11.82 -6.19 -10.56
C ASN A 257 -11.27 -6.55 -9.18
N SER A 258 -10.27 -5.81 -8.69
CA SER A 258 -9.52 -6.18 -7.48
C SER A 258 -9.38 -4.99 -6.55
N SER A 259 -9.54 -5.23 -5.25
CA SER A 259 -9.46 -4.19 -4.22
C SER A 259 -8.06 -4.04 -3.65
N ILE A 260 -7.72 -2.82 -3.29
CA ILE A 260 -6.66 -2.48 -2.35
C ILE A 260 -7.39 -2.12 -1.05
N ASP A 261 -7.43 -3.07 -0.12
CA ASP A 261 -8.33 -3.06 1.03
C ASP A 261 -7.74 -2.31 2.23
N ARG A 262 -6.42 -2.36 2.35
CA ARG A 262 -5.67 -1.82 3.48
C ARG A 262 -4.29 -1.38 3.02
N MET A 263 -3.93 -0.17 3.41
CA MET A 263 -2.63 0.42 3.19
C MET A 263 -2.45 1.58 4.18
N THR A 264 -1.23 1.89 4.59
CA THR A 264 -0.97 3.11 5.40
C THR A 264 -0.90 4.35 4.51
N GLU A 265 -1.05 5.53 5.12
CA GLU A 265 -0.99 6.84 4.43
C GLU A 265 0.41 7.20 3.91
N GLU A 266 1.42 6.38 4.14
CA GLU A 266 2.77 6.61 3.63
C GLU A 266 3.24 5.50 2.68
N ASP A 267 2.51 4.38 2.62
CA ASP A 267 2.77 3.36 1.61
C ASP A 267 2.31 3.89 0.25
N ILE A 268 2.99 3.44 -0.82
CA ILE A 268 2.73 3.92 -2.18
C ILE A 268 2.69 2.73 -3.12
N ILE A 269 1.61 2.66 -3.91
CA ILE A 269 1.55 1.84 -5.12
C ILE A 269 1.75 2.77 -6.30
N PHE A 270 2.73 2.49 -7.16
CA PHE A 270 3.03 3.39 -8.27
C PHE A 270 3.19 2.69 -9.61
N ASN A 271 3.03 3.45 -10.70
CA ASN A 271 3.11 2.94 -12.08
C ASN A 271 2.23 1.70 -12.31
N SER A 272 1.03 1.66 -11.71
CA SER A 272 0.14 0.49 -11.74
C SER A 272 -1.15 0.79 -12.52
N ILE A 273 -1.81 -0.28 -12.96
CA ILE A 273 -3.09 -0.20 -13.69
C ILE A 273 -4.20 -0.75 -12.79
N VAL A 274 -5.30 -0.01 -12.67
CA VAL A 274 -6.49 -0.44 -11.93
C VAL A 274 -7.70 -0.37 -12.84
N THR A 275 -8.38 -1.49 -13.01
CA THR A 275 -9.56 -1.61 -13.86
C THR A 275 -10.71 -2.28 -13.12
N SER A 276 -11.94 -1.78 -13.33
CA SER A 276 -13.14 -2.49 -12.93
C SER A 276 -14.25 -2.37 -13.98
N ASP A 277 -14.92 -3.49 -14.26
CA ASP A 277 -16.04 -3.56 -15.20
C ASP A 277 -17.40 -3.23 -14.56
N GLY A 278 -17.44 -3.09 -13.23
CA GLY A 278 -18.65 -2.80 -12.45
C GLY A 278 -19.43 -4.03 -12.00
N THR A 279 -18.95 -5.25 -12.29
CA THR A 279 -19.56 -6.49 -11.80
C THR A 279 -19.39 -6.68 -10.30
N ILE A 280 -18.34 -6.08 -9.72
CA ILE A 280 -18.09 -6.07 -8.29
C ILE A 280 -17.78 -4.65 -7.79
N ASN A 281 -18.04 -4.43 -6.50
CA ASN A 281 -17.58 -3.22 -5.83
C ASN A 281 -16.10 -3.35 -5.50
N VAL A 282 -15.25 -2.59 -6.21
CA VAL A 282 -13.82 -2.49 -5.90
C VAL A 282 -13.60 -1.41 -4.85
N ARG A 283 -12.75 -1.68 -3.86
CA ARG A 283 -12.30 -0.68 -2.89
C ARG A 283 -10.85 -0.29 -3.15
N ILE A 284 -10.55 1.01 -3.16
CA ILE A 284 -9.19 1.54 -3.30
C ILE A 284 -8.89 2.45 -2.11
N VAL A 285 -7.85 2.11 -1.36
CA VAL A 285 -7.37 2.88 -0.21
C VAL A 285 -5.87 3.17 -0.29
N GLY A 286 -5.43 4.20 0.44
CA GLY A 286 -4.01 4.59 0.53
C GLY A 286 -3.58 5.52 -0.61
N ASN A 287 -2.30 5.51 -0.95
CA ASN A 287 -1.72 6.38 -1.98
C ASN A 287 -1.38 5.64 -3.27
N LEU A 288 -1.92 6.13 -4.38
CA LEU A 288 -1.56 5.69 -5.72
C LEU A 288 -0.86 6.83 -6.44
N LYS A 289 0.27 6.53 -7.09
CA LYS A 289 1.07 7.51 -7.81
C LYS A 289 1.39 7.06 -9.24
N ASP A 290 1.24 7.95 -10.22
CA ASP A 290 1.56 7.64 -11.62
C ASP A 290 0.78 6.41 -12.15
N CYS A 291 -0.44 6.20 -11.64
CA CYS A 291 -1.28 5.05 -11.97
C CYS A 291 -2.32 5.39 -13.05
N SER A 292 -2.78 4.36 -13.78
CA SER A 292 -3.90 4.46 -14.72
C SER A 292 -5.12 3.75 -14.15
N LEU A 293 -6.24 4.48 -13.99
CA LEU A 293 -7.46 4.00 -13.37
C LEU A 293 -8.63 4.08 -14.36
N LYS A 294 -9.31 2.94 -14.57
CA LYS A 294 -10.55 2.84 -15.33
C LYS A 294 -11.56 1.97 -14.58
N MET A 295 -12.34 2.58 -13.70
CA MET A 295 -13.16 1.88 -12.72
C MET A 295 -14.64 2.21 -12.87
N LYS A 296 -15.42 1.30 -13.47
CA LYS A 296 -16.88 1.52 -13.64
C LYS A 296 -17.64 1.60 -12.33
N GLN A 297 -17.08 1.03 -11.25
CA GLN A 297 -17.59 1.19 -9.90
C GLN A 297 -16.44 1.05 -8.89
N CYS A 298 -16.23 2.07 -8.06
CA CYS A 298 -15.19 2.10 -7.04
C CYS A 298 -15.65 2.81 -5.76
N TYR A 299 -15.29 2.22 -4.62
CA TYR A 299 -15.24 2.90 -3.32
C TYR A 299 -13.84 3.44 -3.06
N LEU A 300 -13.72 4.76 -2.93
CA LEU A 300 -12.43 5.45 -2.85
C LEU A 300 -12.19 6.00 -1.45
N SER A 301 -11.00 5.77 -0.90
CA SER A 301 -10.48 6.47 0.29
C SER A 301 -8.97 6.57 0.15
N ALA A 302 -8.54 7.37 -0.82
CA ALA A 302 -7.18 7.33 -1.34
C ALA A 302 -6.68 8.71 -1.80
N GLU A 303 -5.36 8.86 -1.77
CA GLU A 303 -4.65 9.95 -2.43
C GLU A 303 -4.16 9.49 -3.80
N LEU A 304 -4.58 10.17 -4.85
CA LEU A 304 -4.20 9.89 -6.23
C LEU A 304 -3.28 11.02 -6.70
N ASN A 305 -2.04 10.69 -7.03
CA ASN A 305 -1.02 11.66 -7.40
C ASN A 305 -0.52 11.41 -8.81
N SER A 306 -0.66 12.39 -9.71
CA SER A 306 -0.23 12.28 -11.12
C SER A 306 -0.84 11.07 -11.85
N CYS A 307 -2.06 10.69 -11.46
CA CYS A 307 -2.77 9.56 -12.05
C CYS A 307 -3.57 9.97 -13.28
N ILE A 308 -3.80 9.01 -14.17
CA ILE A 308 -4.77 9.11 -15.26
C ILE A 308 -6.03 8.37 -14.82
N ILE A 309 -7.17 9.06 -14.82
CA ILE A 309 -8.47 8.53 -14.43
C ILE A 309 -9.41 8.72 -15.62
N GLU A 310 -9.87 7.64 -16.22
CA GLU A 310 -10.75 7.69 -17.38
C GLU A 310 -11.98 6.83 -17.17
N ASP A 311 -13.13 7.26 -17.68
CA ASP A 311 -14.34 6.45 -17.79
C ASP A 311 -14.80 5.82 -16.45
N SER A 312 -14.57 6.53 -15.34
CA SER A 312 -14.65 5.98 -13.98
C SER A 312 -15.81 6.53 -13.14
N VAL A 313 -16.29 5.73 -12.19
CA VAL A 313 -17.27 6.14 -11.16
C VAL A 313 -16.65 5.94 -9.77
N LEU A 314 -16.26 7.05 -9.16
CA LEU A 314 -15.55 7.11 -7.89
C LEU A 314 -16.50 7.54 -6.78
N THR A 315 -16.89 6.59 -5.92
CA THR A 315 -17.72 6.85 -4.73
C THR A 315 -16.81 7.03 -3.52
N VAL A 316 -16.62 8.25 -3.05
CA VAL A 316 -15.68 8.57 -1.96
C VAL A 316 -16.28 8.16 -0.61
N LEU A 317 -15.68 7.19 0.07
CA LEU A 317 -16.18 6.69 1.36
C LEU A 317 -15.77 7.58 2.54
N LEU A 318 -14.51 8.02 2.57
CA LEU A 318 -13.94 8.84 3.63
C LEU A 318 -13.36 10.13 3.01
N ASN A 319 -12.03 10.22 2.92
CA ASN A 319 -11.34 11.33 2.27
C ASN A 319 -10.73 10.84 0.96
N ALA A 320 -10.72 11.71 -0.04
CA ALA A 320 -9.96 11.48 -1.27
C ALA A 320 -9.29 12.77 -1.75
N SER A 321 -8.06 12.65 -2.21
CA SER A 321 -7.34 13.74 -2.86
C SER A 321 -6.88 13.30 -4.24
N MET A 322 -6.95 14.19 -5.21
CA MET A 322 -6.44 13.98 -6.56
C MET A 322 -5.55 15.18 -6.90
N ASN A 323 -4.25 14.96 -7.01
CA ASN A 323 -3.25 16.00 -7.20
C ASN A 323 -2.50 15.79 -8.51
N GLY A 324 -2.54 16.76 -9.41
CA GLY A 324 -1.82 16.65 -10.69
C GLY A 324 -2.38 15.59 -11.62
N CYS A 325 -3.63 15.16 -11.42
CA CYS A 325 -4.24 14.07 -12.19
C CYS A 325 -4.83 14.57 -13.52
N ILE A 326 -4.93 13.66 -14.48
CA ILE A 326 -5.80 13.83 -15.66
C ILE A 326 -7.05 13.01 -15.40
N ILE A 327 -8.20 13.67 -15.32
CA ILE A 327 -9.49 13.05 -15.03
C ILE A 327 -10.40 13.29 -16.23
N SER A 328 -10.93 12.24 -16.84
CA SER A 328 -11.79 12.36 -18.02
C SER A 328 -13.00 11.45 -17.97
N LYS A 329 -14.15 11.95 -18.45
CA LYS A 329 -15.41 11.17 -18.60
C LYS A 329 -15.78 10.39 -17.34
N SER A 330 -15.55 11.01 -16.18
CA SER A 330 -15.61 10.34 -14.88
C SER A 330 -16.54 11.07 -13.92
N ILE A 331 -17.17 10.29 -13.04
CA ILE A 331 -18.07 10.76 -12.00
C ILE A 331 -17.38 10.58 -10.66
N VAL A 332 -17.25 11.66 -9.89
CA VAL A 332 -16.85 11.64 -8.48
C VAL A 332 -18.10 11.90 -7.65
N ARG A 333 -18.41 11.07 -6.67
CA ARG A 333 -19.60 11.27 -5.83
C ARG A 333 -19.34 10.94 -4.37
N THR A 334 -20.08 11.60 -3.51
CA THR A 334 -20.02 11.35 -2.06
C THR A 334 -20.76 10.06 -1.69
N HIS A 335 -20.47 9.57 -0.48
CA HIS A 335 -21.11 8.47 0.23
C HIS A 335 -21.64 9.01 1.58
N GLY A 336 -22.29 8.15 2.37
CA GLY A 336 -22.79 8.51 3.71
C GLY A 336 -21.73 8.89 4.76
N ASN A 337 -20.43 8.71 4.46
CA ASN A 337 -19.32 8.94 5.41
C ASN A 337 -18.21 9.85 4.83
N THR A 338 -18.41 10.43 3.65
CA THR A 338 -17.42 11.30 3.02
C THR A 338 -17.08 12.49 3.92
N GLY A 339 -15.78 12.71 4.15
CA GLY A 339 -15.27 13.88 4.85
C GLY A 339 -14.92 14.98 3.85
N THR A 340 -13.83 14.77 3.12
CA THR A 340 -13.26 15.76 2.19
C THR A 340 -12.95 15.16 0.82
N ILE A 341 -13.22 15.93 -0.23
CA ILE A 341 -12.75 15.65 -1.60
C ILE A 341 -11.91 16.84 -2.06
N ILE A 342 -10.66 16.56 -2.44
CA ILE A 342 -9.71 17.57 -2.94
C ILE A 342 -9.35 17.25 -4.39
N LEU A 343 -9.56 18.20 -5.30
CA LEU A 343 -9.05 18.17 -6.67
C LEU A 343 -8.11 19.36 -6.86
N ASN A 344 -6.82 19.10 -7.04
CA ASN A 344 -5.82 20.16 -7.10
C ASN A 344 -4.83 19.96 -8.24
N LYS A 345 -4.58 21.03 -9.02
CA LYS A 345 -3.67 21.01 -10.18
C LYS A 345 -4.01 19.93 -11.21
N CYS A 346 -5.28 19.56 -11.31
CA CYS A 346 -5.74 18.54 -12.24
C CYS A 346 -6.15 19.14 -13.59
N LYS A 347 -6.06 18.32 -14.64
CA LYS A 347 -6.80 18.52 -15.88
C LYS A 347 -8.06 17.67 -15.83
N ILE A 348 -9.23 18.30 -15.88
CA ILE A 348 -10.53 17.67 -15.70
C ILE A 348 -11.35 17.85 -16.98
N ILE A 349 -11.78 16.76 -17.62
CA ILE A 349 -12.38 16.79 -18.96
C ILE A 349 -13.70 16.02 -18.93
N ASP A 350 -14.81 16.74 -19.13
CA ASP A 350 -16.16 16.15 -19.21
C ASP A 350 -16.48 15.24 -18.02
N CYS A 351 -16.17 15.71 -16.81
CA CYS A 351 -16.43 15.03 -15.54
C CYS A 351 -17.61 15.64 -14.79
N ASN A 352 -18.13 14.90 -13.80
CA ASN A 352 -19.14 15.39 -12.86
C ASN A 352 -18.75 15.06 -11.42
N LEU A 353 -18.98 16.01 -10.51
CA LEU A 353 -18.87 15.84 -9.07
C LEU A 353 -20.26 15.97 -8.45
N LEU A 354 -20.72 14.94 -7.74
CA LEU A 354 -22.05 14.89 -7.13
C LEU A 354 -21.97 14.75 -5.62
N THR A 355 -22.47 15.75 -4.87
CA THR A 355 -22.80 15.55 -3.45
C THR A 355 -24.18 14.92 -3.34
N GLN A 356 -24.22 13.64 -2.95
CA GLN A 356 -25.44 12.86 -2.94
C GLN A 356 -26.42 13.33 -1.86
N THR A 357 -27.72 13.27 -2.18
CA THR A 357 -28.83 13.51 -1.25
C THR A 357 -28.72 12.75 0.07
N TRP A 358 -28.28 11.49 0.00
CA TRP A 358 -28.12 10.59 1.15
C TRP A 358 -26.68 10.53 1.66
N GLY A 359 -25.81 11.43 1.17
CA GLY A 359 -24.43 11.53 1.61
C GLY A 359 -24.28 12.21 2.99
N SER A 360 -23.03 12.31 3.43
CA SER A 360 -22.61 13.13 4.58
C SER A 360 -22.40 14.59 4.21
N SER A 361 -22.34 15.44 5.24
CA SER A 361 -21.88 16.82 5.10
C SER A 361 -20.39 16.84 4.68
N THR A 362 -20.11 17.26 3.45
CA THR A 362 -18.79 17.09 2.81
C THR A 362 -18.09 18.43 2.53
N VAL A 363 -16.77 18.47 2.69
CA VAL A 363 -15.90 19.56 2.23
C VAL A 363 -15.38 19.24 0.83
N LEU A 364 -15.50 20.21 -0.08
CA LEU A 364 -14.96 20.15 -1.43
C LEU A 364 -13.92 21.25 -1.62
N GLU A 365 -12.70 20.87 -2.03
CA GLU A 365 -11.61 21.80 -2.33
C GLU A 365 -11.16 21.57 -3.77
N ILE A 366 -11.55 22.49 -4.65
CA ILE A 366 -11.32 22.41 -6.09
C ILE A 366 -10.42 23.58 -6.47
N GLU A 367 -9.12 23.32 -6.58
CA GLU A 367 -8.11 24.37 -6.68
C GLU A 367 -7.14 24.22 -7.85
N ASN A 368 -6.80 25.32 -8.51
CA ASN A 368 -5.72 25.35 -9.51
C ASN A 368 -5.93 24.38 -10.69
N ASN A 369 -7.17 24.05 -11.03
CA ASN A 369 -7.48 23.08 -12.08
C ASN A 369 -7.73 23.74 -13.43
N ILE A 370 -7.53 22.97 -14.50
CA ILE A 370 -8.06 23.25 -15.84
C ILE A 370 -9.26 22.34 -16.05
N ILE A 371 -10.44 22.92 -16.25
CA ILE A 371 -11.72 22.21 -16.36
C ILE A 371 -12.28 22.44 -17.77
N GLU A 372 -12.47 21.37 -18.53
CA GLU A 372 -13.01 21.37 -19.88
C GLU A 372 -14.39 20.70 -19.88
N MET A 373 -15.43 21.46 -20.24
CA MET A 373 -16.81 20.97 -20.37
C MET A 373 -17.25 21.15 -21.83
N SER A 374 -16.85 20.18 -22.67
CA SER A 374 -17.05 20.21 -24.12
C SER A 374 -18.23 19.36 -24.57
N SER A 375 -18.35 18.17 -23.97
CA SER A 375 -19.34 17.14 -24.28
C SER A 375 -20.08 16.64 -23.04
N SER A 376 -19.87 17.28 -21.89
CA SER A 376 -20.50 16.93 -20.62
C SER A 376 -22.03 16.86 -20.75
N SER A 377 -22.61 15.72 -20.37
CA SER A 377 -24.06 15.50 -20.33
C SER A 377 -24.74 16.16 -19.12
N ASP A 378 -23.97 16.68 -18.17
CA ASP A 378 -24.48 17.24 -16.92
C ASP A 378 -23.61 18.42 -16.42
N ASP A 379 -24.03 19.09 -15.35
CA ASP A 379 -23.24 20.16 -14.70
C ASP A 379 -21.94 19.61 -14.10
N PHE A 380 -20.88 20.42 -14.00
CA PHE A 380 -19.62 19.95 -13.42
C PHE A 380 -19.79 19.59 -11.94
N ILE A 381 -20.39 20.45 -11.12
CA ILE A 381 -20.63 20.17 -9.71
C ILE A 381 -22.13 20.23 -9.41
N LYS A 382 -22.68 19.12 -8.93
CA LYS A 382 -24.06 19.00 -8.45
C LYS A 382 -24.08 18.96 -6.93
N LEU A 383 -24.69 19.98 -6.36
CA LEU A 383 -24.74 20.22 -4.93
C LEU A 383 -26.10 19.85 -4.35
N SER A 384 -26.12 18.87 -3.44
CA SER A 384 -27.19 18.74 -2.45
C SER A 384 -26.95 19.77 -1.35
N ALA A 385 -27.84 20.75 -1.26
CA ALA A 385 -27.67 21.95 -0.42
C ALA A 385 -27.55 21.62 1.07
N GLY A 386 -28.26 20.57 1.53
CA GLY A 386 -28.18 20.11 2.91
C GLY A 386 -26.98 19.20 3.23
N LYS A 387 -26.22 18.77 2.22
CA LYS A 387 -25.07 17.86 2.36
C LYS A 387 -23.73 18.47 1.99
N MET A 388 -23.72 19.67 1.45
CA MET A 388 -22.48 20.41 1.25
C MET A 388 -22.15 21.20 2.52
N LYS A 389 -20.94 21.00 3.06
CA LYS A 389 -20.42 21.75 4.22
C LYS A 389 -19.73 23.03 3.76
N ASN A 390 -18.74 22.87 2.90
CA ASN A 390 -17.99 23.97 2.31
C ASN A 390 -17.50 23.56 0.92
N LEU A 391 -17.66 24.42 -0.07
CA LEU A 391 -17.04 24.32 -1.37
C LEU A 391 -16.10 25.51 -1.55
N ILE A 392 -14.81 25.22 -1.68
CA ILE A 392 -13.79 26.16 -2.10
C ILE A 392 -13.50 25.87 -3.56
N PHE A 393 -13.86 26.80 -4.44
CA PHE A 393 -13.57 26.73 -5.86
C PHE A 393 -12.63 27.89 -6.19
N ASN A 394 -11.33 27.61 -6.22
CA ASN A 394 -10.29 28.63 -6.15
C ASN A 394 -9.29 28.53 -7.30
N ASN A 395 -9.04 29.65 -7.99
CA ASN A 395 -8.00 29.76 -9.01
C ASN A 395 -8.09 28.68 -10.11
N ASN A 396 -9.30 28.34 -10.56
CA ASN A 396 -9.52 27.40 -11.66
C ASN A 396 -9.72 28.14 -12.98
N GLU A 397 -9.29 27.51 -14.07
CA GLU A 397 -9.66 27.88 -15.43
C GLU A 397 -10.75 26.94 -15.93
N VAL A 398 -11.93 27.47 -16.25
CA VAL A 398 -13.09 26.69 -16.69
C VAL A 398 -13.44 27.06 -18.11
N ASN A 399 -13.32 26.09 -19.02
CA ASN A 399 -13.68 26.18 -20.42
C ASN A 399 -14.98 25.42 -20.66
N ASN A 400 -16.11 26.12 -20.60
CA ASN A 400 -17.45 25.52 -20.72
C ASN A 400 -18.14 25.92 -22.02
N SER A 401 -18.15 25.00 -22.99
CA SER A 401 -18.92 25.12 -24.22
C SER A 401 -20.26 24.37 -24.17
N SER A 402 -20.52 23.61 -23.09
CA SER A 402 -21.78 22.89 -22.89
C SER A 402 -22.94 23.82 -22.51
N SER A 403 -24.17 23.35 -22.67
CA SER A 403 -25.39 24.07 -22.23
C SER A 403 -25.62 24.00 -20.72
N ASN A 404 -24.79 23.27 -19.97
CA ASN A 404 -24.94 23.08 -18.53
C ASN A 404 -24.20 24.17 -17.75
N SER A 405 -24.62 24.39 -16.51
CA SER A 405 -23.92 25.28 -15.59
C SER A 405 -22.67 24.59 -15.05
N VAL A 406 -21.71 25.37 -14.54
CA VAL A 406 -20.54 24.80 -13.86
C VAL A 406 -20.97 24.23 -12.51
N LEU A 407 -21.80 24.97 -11.77
CA LEU A 407 -22.34 24.57 -10.48
C LEU A 407 -23.87 24.56 -10.53
N ASN A 408 -24.47 23.50 -9.99
CA ASN A 408 -25.91 23.35 -9.91
C ASN A 408 -26.35 22.82 -8.55
N MET A 409 -27.24 23.56 -7.89
CA MET A 409 -27.87 23.12 -6.65
C MET A 409 -29.19 22.39 -6.92
N PHE A 410 -29.24 21.07 -6.72
CA PHE A 410 -30.37 20.25 -7.20
C PHE A 410 -31.30 19.71 -6.10
N ASP A 411 -30.85 19.61 -4.85
CA ASP A 411 -31.66 19.02 -3.77
C ASP A 411 -31.58 19.83 -2.47
N THR A 412 -32.76 20.26 -1.99
CA THR A 412 -32.95 21.08 -0.78
C THR A 412 -33.91 20.41 0.22
N THR A 413 -34.28 19.15 0.01
CA THR A 413 -35.50 18.59 0.61
C THR A 413 -35.27 17.86 1.93
N TYR A 414 -34.17 17.10 2.05
CA TYR A 414 -33.98 16.14 3.16
C TYR A 414 -33.18 16.65 4.36
N SER A 415 -32.41 17.73 4.20
CA SER A 415 -31.67 18.37 5.28
C SER A 415 -31.72 19.88 5.12
N ASN A 416 -31.70 20.62 6.23
CA ASN A 416 -31.67 22.08 6.16
C ASN A 416 -30.30 22.51 5.61
N PRO A 417 -30.25 23.22 4.47
CA PRO A 417 -29.01 23.83 3.99
C PRO A 417 -28.32 24.63 5.10
N ASN A 418 -27.02 24.42 5.25
CA ASN A 418 -26.14 25.12 6.20
C ASN A 418 -24.69 25.12 5.69
N GLY A 419 -24.55 25.28 4.37
CA GLY A 419 -23.29 25.16 3.67
C GLY A 419 -22.82 26.49 3.09
N LYS A 420 -21.57 26.51 2.64
CA LYS A 420 -20.95 27.67 2.02
C LYS A 420 -20.32 27.33 0.68
N VAL A 421 -20.53 28.17 -0.32
CA VAL A 421 -19.79 28.14 -1.59
C VAL A 421 -18.95 29.39 -1.68
N THR A 422 -17.65 29.23 -1.92
CA THR A 422 -16.73 30.33 -2.19
C THR A 422 -16.13 30.12 -3.56
N LEU A 423 -16.50 30.98 -4.51
CA LEU A 423 -15.85 31.09 -5.81
C LEU A 423 -14.83 32.22 -5.71
N ARG A 424 -13.54 31.92 -5.88
CA ARG A 424 -12.48 32.93 -5.79
C ARG A 424 -11.47 32.81 -6.92
N GLU A 425 -11.15 33.94 -7.55
CA GLU A 425 -10.04 34.05 -8.52
C GLU A 425 -10.13 33.08 -9.71
N ASN A 426 -11.33 32.64 -10.08
CA ASN A 426 -11.49 31.74 -11.22
C ASN A 426 -11.65 32.52 -12.52
N VAL A 427 -11.30 31.87 -13.63
CA VAL A 427 -11.58 32.34 -14.99
C VAL A 427 -12.61 31.40 -15.61
N PHE A 428 -13.77 31.93 -15.95
CA PHE A 428 -14.85 31.20 -16.61
C PHE A 428 -14.99 31.65 -18.06
N ASN A 429 -14.69 30.77 -19.01
CA ASN A 429 -14.96 30.95 -20.43
C ASN A 429 -16.26 30.21 -20.76
N GLN A 430 -17.40 30.92 -20.75
CA GLN A 430 -18.73 30.32 -20.90
C GLN A 430 -19.68 31.18 -21.74
N ASN A 431 -20.18 30.59 -22.83
CA ASN A 431 -21.11 31.25 -23.76
C ASN A 431 -22.46 30.54 -23.90
N SER A 432 -22.50 29.22 -23.69
CA SER A 432 -23.67 28.38 -24.00
C SER A 432 -24.66 28.25 -22.85
N SER A 433 -24.20 28.34 -21.60
CA SER A 433 -25.06 28.39 -20.41
C SER A 433 -25.17 29.83 -19.87
N PRO A 434 -26.37 30.29 -19.47
CA PRO A 434 -26.57 31.67 -19.01
C PRO A 434 -25.97 31.94 -17.62
N TYR A 435 -25.68 30.91 -16.82
CA TYR A 435 -25.22 31.08 -15.44
C TYR A 435 -24.06 30.15 -15.09
N ILE A 436 -23.11 30.62 -14.28
CA ILE A 436 -22.05 29.78 -13.69
C ILE A 436 -22.64 28.92 -12.57
N PHE A 437 -23.41 29.54 -11.68
CA PHE A 437 -24.14 28.89 -10.59
C PHE A 437 -25.65 28.96 -10.83
N SER A 438 -26.32 27.80 -10.91
CA SER A 438 -27.77 27.69 -11.07
C SER A 438 -28.35 26.54 -10.21
N GLY A 439 -29.53 26.04 -10.56
CA GLY A 439 -30.24 25.00 -9.82
C GLY A 439 -31.61 25.43 -9.29
N THR A 440 -31.94 24.96 -8.10
CA THR A 440 -33.26 25.08 -7.44
C THR A 440 -33.23 26.09 -6.30
N THR A 441 -34.41 26.63 -5.95
CA THR A 441 -34.59 27.59 -4.86
C THR A 441 -34.51 26.90 -3.49
N ILE A 442 -33.77 27.48 -2.57
CA ILE A 442 -33.74 27.06 -1.16
C ILE A 442 -34.99 27.56 -0.44
N LYS A 443 -35.62 26.72 0.39
CA LYS A 443 -36.88 27.04 1.10
C LYS A 443 -36.77 27.10 2.62
N LYS A 444 -35.60 26.77 3.18
CA LYS A 444 -35.30 26.71 4.63
C LYS A 444 -33.80 26.63 4.83
N GLY A 445 -33.32 26.86 6.05
CA GLY A 445 -31.89 26.82 6.38
C GLY A 445 -31.16 28.10 5.99
N LEU A 446 -29.84 28.06 5.92
CA LEU A 446 -29.02 29.18 5.49
C LEU A 446 -27.93 28.67 4.55
N PHE A 447 -27.73 29.31 3.41
CA PHE A 447 -26.67 28.94 2.50
C PHE A 447 -25.88 30.19 2.11
N GLU A 448 -24.57 30.14 2.29
CA GLU A 448 -23.70 31.27 1.99
C GLU A 448 -23.08 31.12 0.60
N PHE A 449 -23.03 32.20 -0.16
CA PHE A 449 -22.36 32.28 -1.44
C PHE A 449 -21.43 33.49 -1.48
N ASN A 450 -20.15 33.23 -1.72
CA ASN A 450 -19.12 34.24 -1.84
C ASN A 450 -18.60 34.27 -3.28
N ASP A 451 -18.69 35.44 -3.92
CA ASP A 451 -18.08 35.74 -5.22
C ASP A 451 -16.95 36.74 -5.00
N ILE A 452 -15.70 36.30 -5.25
CA ILE A 452 -14.49 37.07 -4.95
C ILE A 452 -13.58 37.08 -6.18
N ARG A 453 -13.49 38.21 -6.87
CA ARG A 453 -12.53 38.43 -7.97
C ARG A 453 -12.57 37.38 -9.10
N ASN A 454 -13.75 36.86 -9.44
CA ASN A 454 -13.89 35.95 -10.59
C ASN A 454 -13.98 36.72 -11.91
N THR A 455 -13.40 36.15 -12.97
CA THR A 455 -13.50 36.69 -14.33
C THR A 455 -14.44 35.82 -15.16
N ILE A 456 -15.43 36.43 -15.80
CA ILE A 456 -16.35 35.73 -16.71
C ILE A 456 -16.16 36.29 -18.12
N ASN A 457 -15.67 35.43 -19.01
CA ASN A 457 -15.54 35.70 -20.43
C ASN A 457 -16.75 35.09 -21.16
N GLY A 458 -17.61 35.95 -21.68
CA GLY A 458 -18.84 35.56 -22.38
C GLY A 458 -20.07 36.29 -21.87
N ASN A 459 -21.26 35.76 -22.18
CA ASN A 459 -22.54 36.35 -21.79
C ASN A 459 -23.14 35.77 -20.49
N ALA A 460 -22.45 34.81 -19.88
CA ALA A 460 -22.90 34.19 -18.63
C ALA A 460 -22.84 35.17 -17.45
N LYS A 461 -23.73 35.00 -16.48
CA LYS A 461 -23.67 35.67 -15.17
C LYS A 461 -23.20 34.70 -14.10
N ILE A 462 -22.56 35.19 -13.05
CA ILE A 462 -22.06 34.34 -11.97
C ILE A 462 -23.18 33.53 -11.29
N LEU A 463 -24.36 34.14 -11.11
CA LEU A 463 -25.44 33.58 -10.30
C LEU A 463 -26.81 33.76 -10.97
N ASN A 464 -27.65 32.74 -10.89
CA ASN A 464 -29.03 32.79 -11.37
C ASN A 464 -29.91 33.73 -10.50
N PRO A 465 -30.74 34.63 -11.11
CA PRO A 465 -31.61 35.57 -10.37
C PRO A 465 -32.57 34.96 -9.35
N ILE A 466 -32.87 33.65 -9.43
CA ILE A 466 -33.69 32.96 -8.42
C ILE A 466 -33.12 33.06 -6.99
N TYR A 467 -31.85 33.42 -6.84
CA TYR A 467 -31.16 33.52 -5.56
C TYR A 467 -31.14 34.93 -4.94
N PHE A 468 -31.36 36.01 -5.70
CA PHE A 468 -31.19 37.38 -5.18
C PHE A 468 -32.21 37.79 -4.12
N ASN A 469 -33.43 37.26 -4.19
CA ASN A 469 -34.51 37.55 -3.23
C ASN A 469 -34.81 36.35 -2.34
N ASN A 470 -33.89 35.39 -2.25
CA ASN A 470 -34.07 34.21 -1.42
C ASN A 470 -33.51 34.47 -0.01
N GLU A 471 -34.38 34.61 0.98
CA GLU A 471 -33.99 34.87 2.38
C GLU A 471 -33.10 33.77 3.00
N TYR A 472 -33.07 32.57 2.40
CA TYR A 472 -32.26 31.43 2.82
C TYR A 472 -30.93 31.32 2.05
N PHE A 473 -30.62 32.26 1.16
CA PHE A 473 -29.40 32.29 0.36
C PHE A 473 -28.72 33.66 0.50
N VAL A 474 -27.66 33.70 1.29
CA VAL A 474 -26.93 34.94 1.61
C VAL A 474 -25.76 35.12 0.66
N ILE A 475 -25.73 36.25 -0.02
CA ILE A 475 -24.73 36.58 -1.03
C ILE A 475 -23.76 37.60 -0.44
N TYR A 476 -22.48 37.25 -0.49
CA TYR A 476 -21.36 38.14 -0.18
C TYR A 476 -20.56 38.37 -1.47
N THR A 477 -20.36 39.63 -1.84
CA THR A 477 -19.57 40.03 -3.02
C THR A 477 -18.42 40.90 -2.57
N GLU A 478 -17.20 40.56 -3.00
CA GLU A 478 -15.99 41.37 -2.80
C GLU A 478 -15.31 41.75 -4.13
#